data_AF-A0AAU1PA55-F1
#
_entry.id   AF-A0AAU1PA55-F1
#
_cell.length_a   1.000
_cell.length_b   1.000
_cell.length_c   1.000
_cell.angle_alpha   90.00
_cell.angle_beta   90.00
_cell.angle_gamma   90.00
#
_symmetry.space_group_name_H-M   'P 1'
#
loop_
_entity.id
_entity.type
_entity.pdbx_description
1 polymer ?
#
loop_
_entity_poly.entity_id
_entity_poly.type
_entity_poly.pdbx_seq_one_letter_code
_entity_poly.pdbx_strand_id
1 'polypeptide(L)'
;MPKTPEVFGWVGSIVVYGVTHGWLLGIAALTALLGWGACYVWWRRYALRMLGPRTRVQLVPAEAFDPSAAEVAREASRLASVRAAAGALPRRAAGVRIRIAAGADGRLEYWWEGPERAASLLRRPGYRQVEALDPTVDRGARARRIRFSGFPPVKRGGSW
;
A
#
# COMPACT_ATOMS: atom_id res chain seq x y z
N MET A 1 -48.27 12.02 -55.32
CA MET A 1 -46.79 12.10 -55.26
C MET A 1 -46.40 12.78 -53.96
N PRO A 2 -45.90 12.06 -52.94
CA PRO A 2 -45.54 12.68 -51.66
C PRO A 2 -44.24 13.46 -51.76
N LYS A 3 -44.22 14.64 -51.13
CA LYS A 3 -43.11 15.60 -51.07
C LYS A 3 -41.95 14.99 -50.28
N THR A 4 -40.84 14.70 -50.96
CA THR A 4 -39.60 14.16 -50.36
C THR A 4 -38.52 15.17 -49.91
N PRO A 5 -38.71 16.51 -49.85
CA PRO A 5 -37.59 17.40 -49.48
C PRO A 5 -37.32 17.47 -47.95
N GLU A 6 -38.28 17.13 -47.09
CA GLU A 6 -38.11 17.33 -45.63
C GLU A 6 -37.22 16.27 -44.96
N VAL A 7 -37.28 15.01 -45.42
CA VAL A 7 -36.51 13.91 -44.82
C VAL A 7 -35.01 14.09 -45.07
N PHE A 8 -34.62 14.58 -46.26
CA PHE A 8 -33.22 14.88 -46.58
C PHE A 8 -32.68 16.09 -45.81
N GLY A 9 -33.53 17.07 -45.51
CA GLY A 9 -33.16 18.24 -44.70
C GLY A 9 -32.85 17.89 -43.25
N TRP A 10 -33.63 17.00 -42.64
CA TRP A 10 -33.45 16.60 -41.24
C TRP A 10 -32.25 15.66 -41.03
N VAL A 11 -31.95 14.81 -42.02
CA VAL A 11 -30.72 13.98 -41.99
C VAL A 11 -29.47 14.86 -42.17
N GLY A 12 -29.52 15.83 -43.08
CA GLY A 12 -28.42 16.77 -43.28
C GLY A 12 -28.14 17.63 -42.04
N SER A 13 -29.18 18.08 -41.34
CA SER A 13 -29.01 18.88 -40.11
C SER A 13 -28.40 18.07 -38.96
N ILE A 14 -28.76 16.78 -38.80
CA ILE A 14 -28.11 15.89 -37.82
C ILE A 14 -26.63 15.70 -38.13
N VAL A 15 -26.28 15.51 -39.41
CA VAL A 15 -24.88 15.32 -39.84
C VAL A 15 -24.08 16.61 -39.61
N VAL A 16 -24.60 17.77 -39.99
CA VAL A 16 -23.93 19.06 -39.76
C VAL A 16 -23.82 19.36 -38.27
N TYR A 17 -24.86 19.11 -37.48
CA TYR A 17 -24.82 19.32 -36.03
C TYR A 17 -23.83 18.37 -35.34
N GLY A 18 -23.77 17.12 -35.77
CA GLY A 18 -22.79 16.13 -35.30
C GLY A 18 -21.35 16.49 -35.65
N VAL A 19 -21.09 16.98 -36.86
CA VAL A 19 -19.78 17.50 -37.28
C VAL A 19 -19.42 18.77 -36.50
N THR A 20 -20.39 19.65 -36.27
CA THR A 20 -20.21 20.93 -35.56
C THR A 20 -20.03 20.77 -34.06
N HIS A 21 -20.56 19.70 -33.45
CA HIS A 21 -20.45 19.43 -32.00
C HIS A 21 -19.53 18.24 -31.66
N GLY A 22 -18.95 17.58 -32.66
CA GLY A 22 -18.02 16.46 -32.45
C GLY A 22 -16.77 16.86 -31.67
N TRP A 23 -16.36 18.13 -31.74
CA TRP A 23 -15.26 18.66 -30.93
C TRP A 23 -15.59 18.69 -29.43
N LEU A 24 -16.85 18.87 -29.02
CA LEU A 24 -17.26 18.79 -27.61
C LEU A 24 -17.08 17.37 -27.06
N LEU A 25 -17.41 16.35 -27.86
CA LEU A 25 -17.14 14.96 -27.50
C LEU A 25 -15.64 14.69 -27.42
N GLY A 26 -14.85 15.28 -28.33
CA GLY A 26 -13.39 15.23 -28.28
C GLY A 26 -12.83 15.84 -27.00
N ILE A 27 -13.30 17.03 -26.60
CA ILE A 27 -12.89 17.69 -25.36
C ILE A 27 -13.34 16.89 -24.14
N ALA A 28 -14.57 16.37 -24.12
CA ALA A 28 -15.08 15.54 -23.04
C ALA A 28 -14.23 14.27 -22.87
N ALA A 29 -13.89 13.60 -23.98
CA ALA A 29 -13.03 12.42 -23.96
C ALA A 29 -11.61 12.75 -23.47
N LEU A 30 -11.03 13.85 -23.97
CA LEU A 30 -9.69 14.30 -23.59
C LEU A 30 -9.63 14.66 -22.10
N THR A 31 -10.61 15.41 -21.60
CA THR A 31 -10.68 15.79 -20.17
C THR A 31 -10.89 14.57 -19.28
N ALA A 32 -11.72 13.61 -19.68
CA ALA A 32 -11.88 12.34 -18.97
C ALA A 32 -10.56 11.54 -18.93
N LEU A 33 -9.84 11.44 -20.05
CA LEU A 33 -8.55 10.75 -20.12
C LEU A 33 -7.48 11.44 -19.26
N LEU A 34 -7.41 12.77 -19.30
CA LEU A 34 -6.48 13.54 -18.47
C LEU A 34 -6.79 13.40 -16.98
N GLY A 35 -8.07 13.49 -16.61
CA GLY A 35 -8.53 13.30 -15.24
C GLY A 35 -8.21 11.89 -14.72
N TRP A 36 -8.48 10.87 -15.54
CA TRP A 36 -8.13 9.48 -15.22
C TRP A 36 -6.61 9.30 -15.08
N GLY A 37 -5.83 9.80 -16.04
CA GLY A 37 -4.37 9.72 -16.01
C GLY A 37 -3.78 10.40 -14.77
N ALA A 38 -4.26 11.59 -14.44
CA ALA A 38 -3.85 12.33 -13.24
C ALA A 38 -4.19 11.54 -11.95
N CYS A 39 -5.41 11.00 -11.85
CA CYS A 39 -5.84 10.19 -10.72
C CYS A 39 -4.99 8.91 -10.59
N TYR A 40 -4.68 8.24 -11.71
CA TYR A 40 -3.85 7.05 -11.74
C TYR A 40 -2.41 7.34 -11.28
N VAL A 41 -1.79 8.41 -11.79
CA VAL A 41 -0.44 8.83 -11.40
C VAL A 41 -0.41 9.23 -9.93
N TRP A 42 -1.41 9.98 -9.46
CA TRP A 42 -1.55 10.36 -8.06
C TRP A 42 -1.67 9.13 -7.16
N TRP A 43 -2.55 8.18 -7.50
CA TRP A 43 -2.72 6.93 -6.75
C TRP A 43 -1.43 6.11 -6.72
N ARG A 44 -0.72 6.00 -7.85
CA ARG A 44 0.56 5.28 -7.92
C ARG A 44 1.63 5.95 -7.07
N ARG A 45 1.74 7.28 -7.11
CA ARG A 45 2.68 8.03 -6.26
C ARG A 45 2.33 7.93 -4.78
N TYR A 46 1.04 8.01 -4.45
CA TYR A 46 0.54 7.81 -3.09
C TYR A 46 0.88 6.40 -2.59
N ALA A 47 0.63 5.36 -3.40
CA ALA A 47 1.01 4.00 -3.09
C ALA A 47 2.51 3.88 -2.81
N LEU A 48 3.37 4.39 -3.70
CA LEU A 48 4.83 4.36 -3.52
C LEU A 48 5.29 5.12 -2.27
N ARG A 49 4.71 6.28 -1.98
CA ARG A 49 5.00 7.04 -0.75
C ARG A 49 4.60 6.26 0.50
N MET A 50 3.47 5.56 0.45
CA MET A 50 2.95 4.77 1.58
C MET A 50 3.67 3.42 1.76
N LEU A 51 4.57 3.01 0.87
CA LEU A 51 5.45 1.86 1.10
C LEU A 51 6.60 2.15 2.10
N GLY A 52 6.94 3.43 2.28
CA GLY A 52 8.08 3.88 3.10
C GLY A 52 7.83 3.88 4.61
N PRO A 53 6.76 4.52 5.13
CA PRO A 53 6.52 4.62 6.57
C PRO A 53 5.92 3.32 7.10
N ARG A 54 6.78 2.49 7.72
CA ARG A 54 6.36 1.32 8.49
C ARG A 54 6.81 1.48 9.92
N THR A 55 5.86 1.37 10.84
CA THR A 55 6.17 1.25 12.26
C THR A 55 6.71 -0.14 12.50
N ARG A 56 7.81 -0.20 13.24
CA ARG A 56 8.41 -1.44 13.74
C ARG A 56 8.16 -1.46 15.23
N VAL A 57 7.94 -2.65 15.80
CA VAL A 57 7.83 -2.86 17.24
C VAL A 57 8.62 -4.11 17.56
N GLN A 58 9.55 -4.02 18.52
CA GLN A 58 10.27 -5.19 19.01
C GLN A 58 9.45 -5.86 20.09
N LEU A 59 9.42 -7.19 20.08
CA LEU A 59 8.73 -7.99 21.07
C LEU A 59 9.78 -8.72 21.90
N VAL A 60 9.76 -8.46 23.20
CA VAL A 60 10.64 -9.12 24.17
C VAL A 60 9.78 -10.09 24.98
N PRO A 61 9.87 -11.40 24.73
CA PRO A 61 9.18 -12.38 25.54
C PRO A 61 9.86 -12.50 26.91
N ALA A 62 9.06 -12.67 27.96
CA ALA A 62 9.56 -13.09 29.26
C ALA A 62 10.08 -14.53 29.21
N GLU A 63 10.95 -14.91 30.16
CA GLU A 63 11.56 -16.25 30.21
C GLU A 63 10.54 -17.38 30.32
N ALA A 64 9.41 -17.13 31.00
CA ALA A 64 8.31 -18.08 31.19
C ALA A 64 7.17 -17.92 30.17
N PHE A 65 7.46 -17.38 28.98
CA PHE A 65 6.45 -17.18 27.94
C PHE A 65 5.92 -18.51 27.39
N ASP A 66 4.69 -18.85 27.75
CA ASP A 66 3.97 -20.03 27.25
C ASP A 66 2.49 -19.67 26.95
N PRO A 67 2.20 -19.13 25.75
CA PRO A 67 0.87 -18.65 25.42
C PRO A 67 -0.10 -19.81 25.19
N SER A 68 -1.31 -19.70 25.75
CA SER A 68 -2.38 -20.64 25.44
C SER A 68 -2.85 -20.51 23.98
N ALA A 69 -3.35 -21.59 23.38
CA ALA A 69 -3.90 -21.56 22.02
C ALA A 69 -5.01 -20.50 21.83
N ALA A 70 -5.80 -20.24 22.88
CA ALA A 70 -6.83 -19.20 22.88
C ALA A 70 -6.23 -17.78 22.83
N GLU A 71 -5.10 -17.54 23.50
CA GLU A 71 -4.38 -16.26 23.42
C GLU A 71 -3.80 -16.05 22.03
N VAL A 72 -3.20 -17.09 21.45
CA VAL A 72 -2.69 -17.04 20.08
C VAL A 72 -3.80 -16.71 19.08
N ALA A 73 -4.98 -17.33 19.20
CA ALA A 73 -6.12 -17.06 18.31
C ALA A 73 -6.65 -15.63 18.45
N ARG A 74 -6.73 -15.09 19.68
CA ARG A 74 -7.14 -13.70 19.92
C ARG A 74 -6.17 -12.72 19.28
N GLU A 75 -4.87 -12.94 19.47
CA GLU A 75 -3.86 -12.03 18.92
C GLU A 75 -3.75 -12.15 17.40
N ALA A 76 -3.88 -13.36 16.84
CA ALA A 76 -3.96 -13.56 15.39
C ALA A 76 -5.15 -12.81 14.78
N SER A 77 -6.32 -12.87 15.41
CA SER A 77 -7.53 -12.14 14.98
C SER A 77 -7.32 -10.63 15.03
N ARG A 78 -6.64 -10.15 16.08
CA ARG A 78 -6.28 -8.74 16.21
C ARG A 78 -5.31 -8.30 15.11
N LEU A 79 -4.25 -9.07 14.84
CA LEU A 79 -3.30 -8.78 13.76
C LEU A 79 -3.97 -8.82 12.38
N ALA A 80 -4.97 -9.68 12.18
CA ALA A 80 -5.77 -9.69 10.95
C ALA A 80 -6.55 -8.38 10.76
N SER A 81 -7.00 -7.74 11.85
CA SER A 81 -7.72 -6.45 11.80
C SER A 81 -6.85 -5.25 11.44
N VAL A 82 -5.51 -5.36 11.58
CA VAL A 82 -4.55 -4.29 11.21
C VAL A 82 -4.73 -3.86 9.75
N ARG A 83 -5.01 -4.82 8.84
CA ARG A 83 -5.27 -4.50 7.44
C ARG A 83 -6.52 -3.63 7.26
N ALA A 84 -7.59 -3.92 8.00
CA ALA A 84 -8.81 -3.13 7.96
C ALA A 84 -8.56 -1.72 8.52
N ALA A 85 -7.81 -1.62 9.62
CA ALA A 85 -7.42 -0.34 10.22
C ALA A 85 -6.50 0.51 9.33
N ALA A 86 -5.72 -0.13 8.44
CA ALA A 86 -4.90 0.58 7.45
C ALA A 86 -5.73 1.32 6.38
N GLY A 87 -7.01 0.97 6.19
CA GLY A 87 -7.91 1.62 5.25
C GLY A 87 -7.49 1.45 3.79
N ALA A 88 -7.52 2.53 3.00
CA ALA A 88 -7.25 2.54 1.56
C ALA A 88 -5.78 2.34 1.17
N LEU A 89 -4.93 1.78 2.06
CA LEU A 89 -3.56 1.47 1.69
C LEU A 89 -3.52 0.34 0.65
N PRO A 90 -2.56 0.37 -0.29
CA PRO A 90 -2.35 -0.75 -1.21
C PRO A 90 -2.13 -2.05 -0.44
N ARG A 91 -2.63 -3.17 -0.96
CA ARG A 91 -2.56 -4.50 -0.30
C ARG A 91 -1.15 -4.86 0.20
N ARG A 92 -0.09 -4.48 -0.55
CA ARG A 92 1.31 -4.74 -0.17
C ARG A 92 1.80 -3.87 1.01
N ALA A 93 1.23 -2.67 1.19
CA ALA A 93 1.58 -1.72 2.24
C ALA A 93 0.75 -1.91 3.52
N ALA A 94 -0.48 -2.42 3.40
CA ALA A 94 -1.40 -2.62 4.51
C ALA A 94 -1.11 -3.85 5.40
N GLY A 95 -0.24 -4.76 4.95
CA GLY A 95 0.04 -6.02 5.66
C GLY A 95 1.05 -5.89 6.79
N VAL A 96 0.82 -6.65 7.87
CA VAL A 96 1.76 -6.91 8.95
C VAL A 96 2.84 -7.87 8.47
N ARG A 97 4.09 -7.67 8.90
CA ARG A 97 5.22 -8.57 8.69
C ARG A 97 5.80 -8.96 10.02
N ILE A 98 5.97 -10.26 10.22
CA ILE A 98 6.70 -10.81 11.37
C ILE A 98 8.12 -11.05 10.90
N ARG A 99 9.10 -10.53 11.64
CA ARG A 99 10.51 -10.75 11.37
C ARG A 99 11.17 -11.33 12.60
N ILE A 100 11.97 -12.35 12.37
CA ILE A 100 12.80 -12.99 13.36
C ILE A 100 14.23 -12.79 12.89
N ALA A 101 15.09 -12.28 13.76
CA ALA A 101 16.50 -12.06 13.46
C ALA A 101 17.36 -12.51 14.64
N ALA A 102 18.58 -12.94 14.37
CA ALA A 102 19.58 -13.11 15.42
C ALA A 102 20.10 -11.72 15.82
N GLY A 103 19.94 -11.38 17.10
CA GLY A 103 20.50 -10.19 17.72
C GLY A 103 22.00 -10.34 17.99
N ALA A 104 22.65 -9.23 18.33
CA ALA A 104 24.09 -9.19 18.59
C ALA A 104 24.50 -10.10 19.77
N ASP A 105 23.62 -10.27 20.75
CA ASP A 105 23.85 -11.06 21.96
C ASP A 105 23.61 -12.56 21.76
N GLY A 106 23.45 -13.02 20.51
CA GLY A 106 23.10 -14.40 20.18
C GLY A 106 21.64 -14.77 20.49
N ARG A 107 20.83 -13.82 20.99
CA ARG A 107 19.39 -14.00 21.25
C ARG A 107 18.56 -13.75 19.99
N LEU A 108 17.41 -14.39 19.88
CA LEU A 108 16.46 -14.12 18.80
C LEU A 108 15.64 -12.86 19.11
N GLU A 109 15.67 -11.91 18.18
CA GLU A 109 14.84 -10.72 18.22
C GLU A 109 13.59 -10.91 17.37
N TYR A 110 12.43 -10.68 17.99
CA TYR A 110 11.14 -10.75 17.34
C TYR A 110 10.64 -9.34 17.04
N TRP A 111 10.16 -9.14 15.82
CA TRP A 111 9.73 -7.84 15.33
C TRP A 111 8.40 -7.93 14.59
N TRP A 112 7.51 -7.00 14.89
CA TRP A 112 6.34 -6.72 14.06
C TRP A 112 6.58 -5.45 13.25
N GLU A 113 6.35 -5.51 11.94
CA GLU A 113 6.33 -4.34 11.07
C GLU A 113 4.94 -4.17 10.46
N GLY A 114 4.39 -2.96 10.47
CA GLY A 114 3.12 -2.68 9.82
C GLY A 114 2.94 -1.21 9.46
N PRO A 115 1.79 -0.85 8.88
CA PRO A 115 1.54 0.52 8.44
C PRO A 115 1.41 1.46 9.65
N GLU A 116 1.94 2.68 9.51
CA GLU A 116 1.92 3.69 10.58
C GLU A 116 0.51 4.03 11.07
N ARG A 117 -0.49 4.00 10.17
CA ARG A 117 -1.90 4.20 10.54
C ARG A 117 -2.44 3.19 11.55
N ALA A 118 -1.82 2.01 11.63
CA ALA A 118 -2.17 0.97 12.58
C ALA A 118 -1.10 0.80 13.68
N ALA A 119 -0.22 1.79 13.88
CA ALA A 119 0.84 1.74 14.88
C ALA A 119 0.29 1.51 16.31
N SER A 120 -0.84 2.11 16.65
CA SER A 120 -1.52 1.90 17.93
C SER A 120 -1.90 0.42 18.14
N LEU A 121 -2.36 -0.25 17.09
CA LEU A 121 -2.65 -1.69 17.11
C LEU A 121 -1.40 -2.56 17.14
N LEU A 122 -0.22 -2.05 16.79
CA LEU A 122 1.03 -2.82 16.87
C LEU A 122 1.74 -2.62 18.21
N ARG A 123 1.58 -1.46 18.84
CA ARG A 123 2.25 -1.10 20.09
C ARG A 123 1.59 -1.67 21.34
N ARG A 124 0.29 -2.01 21.29
CA ARG A 124 -0.34 -2.65 22.45
C ARG A 124 0.29 -4.04 22.64
N PRO A 125 0.78 -4.38 23.84
CA PRO A 125 1.32 -5.71 24.12
C PRO A 125 0.25 -6.76 23.78
N GLY A 126 0.60 -7.69 22.89
CA GLY A 126 -0.30 -8.74 22.40
C GLY A 126 -0.46 -9.90 23.39
N TYR A 127 0.54 -10.10 24.24
CA TYR A 127 0.55 -11.10 25.28
C TYR A 127 0.92 -10.46 26.62
N ARG A 128 0.39 -10.98 27.72
CA ARG A 128 0.67 -10.45 29.08
C ARG A 128 2.16 -10.50 29.44
N GLN A 129 2.88 -11.50 28.93
CA GLN A 129 4.29 -11.76 29.22
C GLN A 129 5.22 -11.28 28.09
N VAL A 130 4.73 -10.43 27.17
CA VAL A 130 5.54 -9.90 26.08
C VAL A 130 5.51 -8.38 26.15
N GLU A 131 6.69 -7.79 26.27
CA GLU A 131 6.85 -6.35 26.23
C GLU A 131 7.05 -5.87 24.78
N ALA A 132 6.39 -4.76 24.45
CA ALA A 132 6.49 -4.12 23.14
C ALA A 132 7.40 -2.90 23.26
N LEU A 133 8.63 -2.99 22.73
CA LEU A 133 9.56 -1.87 22.70
C LEU A 133 9.38 -1.07 21.39
N ASP A 134 9.31 0.25 21.51
CA ASP A 134 9.26 1.15 20.36
C ASP A 134 10.71 1.43 19.86
N PRO A 135 11.05 1.07 18.61
CA PRO A 135 12.40 1.21 18.06
C PRO A 135 12.76 2.65 17.71
N THR A 136 11.92 3.64 18.02
CA THR A 136 12.31 5.05 17.94
C THR A 136 13.51 5.35 18.85
N VAL A 137 13.72 4.53 19.88
CA VAL A 137 14.90 4.53 20.76
C VAL A 137 16.14 3.90 20.09
N ASP A 138 15.96 3.04 19.08
CA ASP A 138 17.02 2.17 18.54
C ASP A 138 17.27 2.38 17.03
N ARG A 139 17.25 3.66 16.62
CA ARG A 139 17.39 4.10 15.22
C ARG A 139 18.74 3.72 14.57
N GLY A 140 19.71 3.20 15.35
CA GLY A 140 21.07 2.88 14.92
C GLY A 140 21.24 1.54 14.19
N ALA A 141 20.38 0.53 14.44
CA ALA A 141 20.70 -0.84 14.01
C ALA A 141 20.24 -1.23 12.58
N ARG A 142 19.30 -0.49 11.96
CA ARG A 142 18.41 -1.09 10.94
C ARG A 142 18.38 -0.46 9.55
N ALA A 143 19.54 -0.02 9.07
CA ALA A 143 19.80 0.21 7.65
C ALA A 143 20.91 -0.70 7.09
N ARG A 144 21.12 -1.90 7.67
CA ARG A 144 22.01 -2.90 7.06
C ARG A 144 21.32 -3.50 5.84
N ARG A 145 21.47 -2.82 4.71
CA ARG A 145 21.17 -3.35 3.37
C ARG A 145 21.91 -4.70 3.29
N ILE A 146 21.18 -5.79 3.10
CA ILE A 146 21.77 -7.13 2.92
C ILE A 146 22.71 -7.01 1.71
N ARG A 147 24.02 -6.98 1.98
CA ARG A 147 25.07 -7.00 0.97
C ARG A 147 25.49 -8.46 0.89
N PHE A 148 25.17 -9.12 -0.22
CA PHE A 148 25.81 -10.40 -0.54
C PHE A 148 27.30 -10.11 -0.71
N SER A 149 28.14 -10.69 0.15
CA SER A 149 29.60 -10.61 0.01
C SER A 149 29.99 -11.14 -1.37
N GLY A 150 30.69 -10.33 -2.16
CA GLY A 150 31.19 -10.74 -3.48
C GLY A 150 30.34 -10.34 -4.70
N PHE A 151 29.17 -9.72 -4.52
CA PHE A 151 28.36 -9.25 -5.66
C PHE A 151 28.32 -7.71 -5.74
N PRO A 152 28.69 -7.11 -6.90
CA PRO A 152 28.51 -5.68 -7.08
C PRO A 152 27.02 -5.32 -7.03
N PRO A 153 26.68 -4.13 -6.50
CA PRO A 153 25.29 -3.69 -6.41
C PRO A 153 24.64 -3.68 -7.80
N VAL A 154 23.42 -4.23 -7.91
CA VAL A 154 22.63 -4.16 -9.14
C VAL A 154 22.47 -2.69 -9.52
N LYS A 155 23.13 -2.26 -10.62
CA LYS A 155 22.98 -0.91 -11.15
C LYS A 155 21.53 -0.71 -11.54
N ARG A 156 20.88 0.25 -10.89
CA ARG A 156 19.48 0.62 -11.16
C ARG A 156 19.45 1.35 -12.51
N GLY A 157 19.27 0.60 -13.60
CA GLY A 157 19.19 1.19 -14.95
C GLY A 157 19.79 0.35 -16.09
N GLY A 158 19.82 -0.98 -16.00
CA GLY A 158 20.14 -1.81 -17.16
C GLY A 158 18.96 -1.84 -18.14
N SER A 159 19.14 -1.30 -19.34
CA SER A 159 18.28 -1.56 -20.49
C SER A 159 18.40 -3.04 -20.87
N TRP A 160 17.26 -3.67 -21.13
CA TRP A 160 17.17 -5.01 -21.71
C TRP A 160 17.71 -5.01 -23.14
#